data_AF-A0A6I6SA05-F1
#
_entry.id   AF-A0A6I6SA05-F1
#
_cell.length_a   1.000
_cell.length_b   1.000
_cell.length_c   1.000
_cell.angle_alpha   90.00
_cell.angle_beta   90.00
_cell.angle_gamma   90.00
#
_symmetry.space_group_name_H-M   'P 1'
#
loop_
_entity.id
_entity.type
_entity.pdbx_description
1 polymer ?
#
loop_
_entity_poly.entity_id
_entity_poly.type
_entity_poly.pdbx_seq_one_letter_code
_entity_poly.pdbx_strand_id
1 'polypeptide(L)'
;MTHPIAKALEKSAGRITKAVSKDTAEAVGGLYSKTAHGAEQVAKNVNETEAKHSKQFSSMGKSGEKSGGGPKRRGSRSSSGSGKDSPPPKRQRKESKYPLPANAERNPKQDATKVDPRTHDLAQKVNAKRKADGDRSQKNYAAFEWEDEHGQRHVEVGHSDGTHSERVVGVPVLDQQKRLTEEREKAIAEGRDPGPDRKIKVTRIYSERDFCNQKSPNCNDWTRHYFPDADRSYAFEYDHHTPGSKRQGNRDLEDHVRWVFGDKPIKRRG
;
A
#
# COMPACT_ATOMS: atom_id res chain seq x y z
N MET A 1 -15.06 58.35 36.02
CA MET A 1 -15.78 58.11 34.75
C MET A 1 -14.80 57.48 33.77
N THR A 2 -14.86 56.16 33.59
CA THR A 2 -13.96 55.42 32.69
C THR A 2 -14.33 55.68 31.23
N HIS A 3 -13.32 56.04 30.42
CA HIS A 3 -13.49 56.54 29.05
C HIS A 3 -14.19 55.54 28.11
N PRO A 4 -15.04 56.01 27.18
CA PRO A 4 -15.76 55.16 26.21
C PRO A 4 -14.83 54.29 25.34
N ILE A 5 -13.57 54.71 25.16
CA ILE A 5 -12.55 53.97 24.41
C ILE A 5 -12.12 52.69 25.15
N ALA A 6 -11.98 52.74 26.48
CA ALA A 6 -11.63 51.56 27.28
C ALA A 6 -12.72 50.48 27.21
N LYS A 7 -13.99 50.91 27.22
CA LYS A 7 -15.16 50.02 27.11
C LYS A 7 -15.28 49.37 25.72
N ALA A 8 -14.79 50.05 24.68
CA ALA A 8 -14.72 49.52 23.32
C ALA A 8 -13.58 48.49 23.16
N LEU A 9 -12.41 48.74 23.75
CA LEU A 9 -11.29 47.81 23.75
C LEU A 9 -11.62 46.52 24.53
N GLU A 10 -12.27 46.63 25.68
CA GLU A 10 -12.65 45.48 26.52
C GLU A 10 -13.69 44.58 25.82
N LYS A 11 -14.66 45.18 25.11
CA LYS A 11 -15.61 44.43 24.27
C LYS A 11 -14.95 43.73 23.07
N SER A 12 -13.95 44.37 22.47
CA SER A 12 -13.22 43.80 21.33
C SER A 12 -12.30 42.65 21.78
N ALA A 13 -11.58 42.83 22.88
CA ALA A 13 -10.75 41.78 23.47
C ALA A 13 -11.61 40.56 23.87
N GLY A 14 -12.75 40.78 24.54
CA GLY A 14 -13.66 39.70 24.92
C GLY A 14 -14.24 38.92 23.73
N ARG A 15 -14.44 39.56 22.57
CA ARG A 15 -14.90 38.86 21.35
C ARG A 15 -13.80 38.02 20.71
N ILE A 16 -12.58 38.53 20.66
CA ILE A 16 -11.43 37.80 20.10
C ILE A 16 -11.11 36.59 20.97
N THR A 17 -11.03 36.76 22.29
CA THR A 17 -10.74 35.64 23.21
C THR A 17 -11.81 34.56 23.14
N LYS A 18 -13.10 34.94 23.05
CA LYS A 18 -14.21 33.98 22.99
C LYS A 18 -14.26 33.21 21.67
N ALA A 19 -13.93 33.85 20.55
CA ALA A 19 -13.81 33.19 19.25
C ALA A 19 -12.64 32.20 19.23
N VAL A 20 -11.46 32.64 19.65
CA VAL A 20 -10.26 31.78 19.71
C VAL A 20 -10.46 30.61 20.66
N SER A 21 -11.08 30.81 21.83
CA SER A 21 -11.36 29.72 22.77
C SER A 21 -12.37 28.72 22.22
N LYS A 22 -13.35 29.17 21.43
CA LYS A 22 -14.38 28.30 20.84
C LYS A 22 -13.80 27.45 19.71
N ASP A 23 -13.02 28.07 18.83
CA ASP A 23 -12.36 27.36 17.73
C ASP A 23 -11.32 26.35 18.24
N THR A 24 -10.60 26.70 19.32
CA THR A 24 -9.64 25.78 19.96
C THR A 24 -10.36 24.60 20.65
N ALA A 25 -11.49 24.85 21.33
CA ALA A 25 -12.27 23.79 21.96
C ALA A 25 -12.91 22.84 20.94
N GLU A 26 -13.43 23.36 19.83
CA GLU A 26 -13.97 22.56 18.72
C GLU A 26 -12.87 21.76 18.01
N ALA A 27 -11.69 22.36 17.79
CA ALA A 27 -10.54 21.66 17.21
C ALA A 27 -10.03 20.53 18.11
N VAL A 28 -9.91 20.77 19.42
CA VAL A 28 -9.49 19.75 20.39
C VAL A 28 -10.54 18.65 20.52
N GLY A 29 -11.84 18.99 20.59
CA GLY A 29 -12.93 18.01 20.60
C GLY A 29 -12.99 17.15 19.33
N GLY A 30 -12.74 17.77 18.17
CA GLY A 30 -12.61 17.07 16.88
C GLY A 30 -11.39 16.13 16.83
N LEU A 31 -10.29 16.49 17.49
CA LEU A 31 -9.11 15.64 17.58
C LEU A 31 -9.34 14.44 18.50
N TYR A 32 -9.90 14.65 19.70
CA TYR A 32 -10.20 13.57 20.64
C TYR A 32 -11.23 12.59 20.10
N SER A 33 -12.26 13.07 19.39
CA SER A 33 -13.27 12.20 18.76
C SER A 33 -12.70 11.38 17.60
N LYS A 34 -11.81 11.96 16.78
CA LYS A 34 -11.11 11.21 15.71
C LYS A 34 -10.14 10.18 16.27
N THR A 35 -9.40 10.50 17.33
CA THR A 35 -8.50 9.54 18.01
C THR A 35 -9.28 8.41 18.69
N ALA A 36 -10.42 8.71 19.33
CA ALA A 36 -11.30 7.71 19.92
C ALA A 36 -11.89 6.76 18.87
N HIS A 37 -12.38 7.29 17.74
CA HIS A 37 -12.86 6.47 16.62
C HIS A 37 -11.76 5.63 15.98
N GLY A 38 -10.55 6.18 15.83
CA GLY A 38 -9.39 5.43 15.33
C GLY A 38 -9.02 4.26 16.26
N ALA A 39 -9.00 4.50 17.58
CA ALA A 39 -8.74 3.46 18.57
C ALA A 39 -9.82 2.37 18.58
N GLU A 40 -11.10 2.74 18.44
CA GLU A 40 -12.19 1.77 18.35
C GLU A 40 -12.10 0.92 17.07
N GLN A 41 -11.68 1.52 15.95
CA GLN A 41 -11.51 0.80 14.69
C GLN A 41 -10.30 -0.14 14.70
N VAL A 42 -9.20 0.26 15.34
CA VAL A 42 -8.06 -0.62 15.60
C VAL A 42 -8.46 -1.78 16.50
N ALA A 43 -9.22 -1.53 17.57
CA ALA A 43 -9.72 -2.58 18.47
C ALA A 43 -10.64 -3.58 17.73
N LYS A 44 -11.53 -3.10 16.86
CA LYS A 44 -12.36 -3.97 16.00
C LYS A 44 -11.50 -4.81 15.04
N ASN A 45 -10.50 -4.21 14.40
CA ASN A 45 -9.59 -4.92 13.50
C ASN A 45 -8.77 -6.00 14.23
N VAL A 46 -8.30 -5.73 15.45
CA VAL A 46 -7.60 -6.70 16.29
C VAL A 46 -8.53 -7.84 16.67
N ASN A 47 -9.74 -7.56 17.18
CA ASN A 47 -10.72 -8.60 17.52
C ASN A 47 -11.10 -9.47 16.32
N GLU A 48 -11.31 -8.89 15.14
CA GLU A 48 -11.59 -9.66 13.92
C GLU A 48 -10.40 -10.53 13.48
N THR A 49 -9.17 -10.03 13.67
CA THR A 49 -7.94 -10.75 13.33
C THR A 49 -7.70 -11.91 14.30
N GLU A 50 -7.89 -11.68 15.60
CA GLU A 50 -7.80 -12.72 16.63
C GLU A 50 -8.88 -13.79 16.46
N ALA A 51 -10.13 -13.40 16.14
CA ALA A 51 -11.20 -14.35 15.85
C ALA A 51 -10.89 -15.22 14.62
N LYS A 52 -10.23 -14.67 13.58
CA LYS A 52 -9.77 -15.44 12.41
C LYS A 52 -8.63 -16.39 12.78
N HIS A 53 -7.64 -15.93 13.54
CA HIS A 53 -6.54 -16.77 14.01
C HIS A 53 -7.02 -17.89 14.93
N SER A 54 -7.92 -17.61 15.88
CA SER A 54 -8.51 -18.63 16.77
C SER A 54 -9.25 -19.72 16.01
N LYS A 55 -10.01 -19.36 14.97
CA LYS A 55 -10.66 -20.34 14.07
C LYS A 55 -9.63 -21.17 13.29
N GLN A 56 -8.54 -20.55 12.84
CA GLN A 56 -7.47 -21.22 12.12
C GLN A 56 -6.71 -22.21 13.02
N PHE A 57 -6.38 -21.84 14.26
CA PHE A 57 -5.78 -22.74 15.25
C PHE A 57 -6.72 -23.87 15.67
N SER A 58 -8.00 -23.58 15.87
CA SER A 58 -9.01 -24.60 16.17
C SER A 58 -9.17 -25.60 15.02
N SER A 59 -9.03 -25.16 13.77
CA SER A 59 -9.05 -26.05 12.60
C SER A 59 -7.82 -26.93 12.49
N MET A 60 -6.65 -26.43 12.92
CA MET A 60 -5.41 -27.22 12.98
C MET A 60 -5.43 -28.25 14.11
N GLY A 61 -5.96 -27.89 15.29
CA GLY A 61 -6.12 -28.80 16.42
C GLY A 61 -7.07 -29.96 16.10
N LYS A 62 -8.16 -29.71 15.37
CA LYS A 62 -9.10 -30.75 14.93
C LYS A 62 -8.55 -31.67 13.84
N SER A 63 -7.49 -31.25 13.12
CA SER A 63 -6.78 -32.10 12.16
C SER A 63 -5.61 -32.90 12.76
N GLY A 64 -5.33 -32.74 14.06
CA GLY A 64 -4.20 -33.38 14.76
C GLY A 64 -4.50 -34.73 15.42
N GLU A 65 -5.76 -35.12 15.61
CA GLU A 65 -6.13 -36.43 16.16
C GLU A 65 -6.15 -37.49 15.05
N LYS A 66 -4.96 -37.90 14.60
CA LYS A 66 -4.60 -39.23 14.04
C LYS A 66 -3.26 -39.15 13.31
N SER A 67 -2.16 -39.13 14.03
CA SER A 67 -0.92 -39.81 13.60
C SER A 67 0.12 -39.76 14.72
N GLY A 68 -0.06 -40.62 15.72
CA GLY A 68 1.06 -41.13 16.50
C GLY A 68 1.90 -42.04 15.59
N GLY A 69 3.10 -41.60 15.23
CA GLY A 69 4.03 -42.40 14.44
C GLY A 69 5.31 -41.63 14.16
N GLY A 70 6.39 -42.01 14.86
CA GLY A 70 7.69 -41.34 14.81
C GLY A 70 8.38 -41.33 13.43
N PRO A 71 9.51 -40.62 13.31
CA PRO A 71 10.11 -40.30 12.02
C PRO A 71 10.87 -41.49 11.43
N LYS A 72 10.35 -42.09 10.35
CA LYS A 72 11.13 -42.98 9.48
C LYS A 72 11.76 -42.23 8.33
N ARG A 73 13.08 -42.35 8.24
CA ARG A 73 13.93 -41.95 7.11
C ARG A 73 13.75 -42.92 5.92
N ARG A 74 14.12 -42.39 4.75
CA ARG A 74 14.50 -43.01 3.46
C ARG A 74 13.39 -43.28 2.43
N GLY A 75 13.71 -42.86 1.20
CA GLY A 75 13.50 -43.70 0.03
C GLY A 75 12.91 -42.97 -1.18
N SER A 76 13.76 -42.39 -2.01
CA SER A 76 13.43 -42.11 -3.41
C SER A 76 13.15 -43.42 -4.14
N ARG A 77 11.95 -43.58 -4.71
CA ARG A 77 11.70 -44.36 -5.94
C ARG A 77 10.33 -44.04 -6.54
N SER A 78 10.37 -43.80 -7.85
CA SER A 78 9.28 -43.63 -8.79
C SER A 78 8.39 -44.87 -8.93
N SER A 79 7.10 -44.65 -9.22
CA SER A 79 6.31 -45.30 -10.30
C SER A 79 4.91 -45.69 -9.86
N SER A 80 3.95 -45.24 -10.70
CA SER A 80 2.65 -45.87 -11.03
C SER A 80 1.67 -46.15 -9.90
N GLY A 81 0.68 -45.26 -9.78
CA GLY A 81 -0.56 -45.51 -9.06
C GLY A 81 -1.66 -44.58 -9.59
N SER A 82 -2.39 -45.04 -10.58
CA SER A 82 -3.51 -44.36 -11.24
C SER A 82 -4.73 -44.28 -10.30
N GLY A 83 -4.69 -43.37 -9.33
CA GLY A 83 -5.86 -42.98 -8.54
C GLY A 83 -6.50 -41.74 -9.17
N LYS A 84 -7.70 -41.89 -9.73
CA LYS A 84 -8.57 -40.77 -10.15
C LYS A 84 -9.11 -40.06 -8.91
N ASP A 85 -8.23 -39.38 -8.17
CA ASP A 85 -8.65 -38.39 -7.19
C ASP A 85 -8.87 -37.07 -7.93
N SER A 86 -10.12 -36.62 -7.92
CA SER A 86 -10.52 -35.33 -8.45
C SER A 86 -9.54 -34.24 -7.99
N PRO A 87 -9.04 -33.37 -8.89
CA PRO A 87 -8.12 -32.31 -8.51
C PRO A 87 -8.75 -31.48 -7.38
N PRO A 88 -7.95 -31.08 -6.36
CA PRO A 88 -8.47 -30.33 -5.23
C PRO A 88 -9.28 -29.13 -5.74
N PRO A 89 -10.42 -28.81 -5.12
CA PRO A 89 -11.28 -27.74 -5.59
C PRO A 89 -10.45 -26.47 -5.75
N LYS A 90 -10.43 -25.92 -6.97
CA LYS A 90 -9.72 -24.68 -7.27
C LYS A 90 -10.22 -23.65 -6.26
N ARG A 91 -9.35 -23.19 -5.34
CA ARG A 91 -9.65 -22.07 -4.45
C ARG A 91 -10.24 -20.97 -5.32
N GLN A 92 -11.49 -20.58 -5.04
CA GLN A 92 -12.10 -19.44 -5.71
C GLN A 92 -11.15 -18.27 -5.50
N ARG A 93 -10.53 -17.80 -6.59
CA ARG A 93 -9.65 -16.64 -6.55
C ARG A 93 -10.53 -15.46 -6.16
N LYS A 94 -10.39 -14.99 -4.93
CA LYS A 94 -11.00 -13.74 -4.50
C LYS A 94 -10.56 -12.67 -5.50
N GLU A 95 -11.51 -12.04 -6.19
CA GLU A 95 -11.19 -11.02 -7.16
C GLU A 95 -10.42 -9.89 -6.46
N SER A 96 -9.36 -9.41 -7.10
CA SER A 96 -8.57 -8.31 -6.56
C SER A 96 -9.43 -7.05 -6.55
N LYS A 97 -9.43 -6.30 -5.44
CA LYS A 97 -9.99 -4.94 -5.40
C LYS A 97 -9.30 -4.11 -6.49
N TYR A 98 -10.08 -3.53 -7.40
CA TYR A 98 -9.62 -2.90 -8.65
C TYR A 98 -8.90 -3.89 -9.60
N PRO A 99 -9.64 -4.83 -10.23
CA PRO A 99 -9.09 -5.69 -11.26
C PRO A 99 -8.91 -4.91 -12.56
N LEU A 100 -7.92 -5.29 -13.37
CA LEU A 100 -7.85 -4.78 -14.73
C LEU A 100 -9.09 -5.23 -15.51
N PRO A 101 -9.72 -4.35 -16.32
CA PRO A 101 -10.79 -4.74 -17.22
C PRO A 101 -10.36 -5.92 -18.11
N ALA A 102 -11.30 -6.80 -18.45
CA ALA A 102 -11.00 -7.98 -19.29
C ALA A 102 -10.44 -7.59 -20.67
N ASN A 103 -10.85 -6.42 -21.17
CA ASN A 103 -10.44 -5.81 -22.43
C ASN A 103 -9.31 -4.78 -22.28
N ALA A 104 -8.67 -4.66 -21.11
CA ALA A 104 -7.57 -3.73 -20.94
C ALA A 104 -6.44 -4.07 -21.90
N GLU A 105 -5.93 -3.05 -22.60
CA GLU A 105 -4.75 -3.19 -23.44
C GLU A 105 -3.57 -3.62 -22.58
N ARG A 106 -3.00 -4.79 -22.90
CA ARG A 106 -1.88 -5.35 -22.14
C ARG A 106 -0.59 -4.94 -22.80
N ASN A 107 0.28 -4.26 -22.06
CA ASN A 107 1.62 -3.98 -22.53
C ASN A 107 2.62 -4.97 -21.91
N PRO A 108 3.13 -5.94 -22.67
CA PRO A 108 4.17 -6.83 -22.18
C PRO A 108 5.49 -6.10 -21.93
N LYS A 109 5.70 -4.94 -22.57
CA LYS A 109 6.91 -4.12 -22.44
C LYS A 109 6.75 -3.11 -21.30
N GLN A 110 7.85 -2.90 -20.59
CA GLN A 110 7.99 -1.87 -19.57
C GLN A 110 8.25 -0.53 -20.24
N ASP A 111 7.48 0.47 -19.87
CA ASP A 111 7.68 1.88 -20.24
C ASP A 111 8.00 2.75 -19.01
N ALA A 112 8.22 2.12 -17.86
CA ALA A 112 8.79 2.80 -16.70
C ALA A 112 10.28 3.12 -16.92
N THR A 113 10.74 4.22 -16.34
CA THR A 113 12.13 4.67 -16.46
C THR A 113 13.00 4.04 -15.38
N LYS A 114 14.12 3.43 -15.78
CA LYS A 114 15.12 2.94 -14.82
C LYS A 114 15.86 4.12 -14.18
N VAL A 115 15.95 4.15 -12.86
CA VAL A 115 16.59 5.22 -12.09
C VAL A 115 17.63 4.66 -11.12
N ASP A 116 18.59 5.49 -10.71
CA ASP A 116 19.56 5.12 -9.68
C ASP A 116 18.90 5.23 -8.28
N PRO A 117 18.79 4.12 -7.52
CA PRO A 117 18.14 4.12 -6.22
C PRO A 117 18.90 4.87 -5.12
N ARG A 118 20.13 5.31 -5.40
CA ARG A 118 20.96 6.08 -4.46
C ARG A 118 20.71 7.58 -4.56
N THR A 119 20.29 8.06 -5.72
CA THR A 119 20.15 9.48 -6.04
C THR A 119 18.72 9.91 -6.32
N HIS A 120 17.85 9.00 -6.74
CA HIS A 120 16.44 9.29 -6.99
C HIS A 120 15.67 9.56 -5.68
N ASP A 121 14.91 10.65 -5.64
CA ASP A 121 14.22 11.15 -4.44
C ASP A 121 13.20 10.16 -3.85
N LEU A 122 12.32 9.57 -4.68
CA LEU A 122 11.36 8.56 -4.21
C LEU A 122 12.08 7.27 -3.76
N ALA A 123 13.21 6.93 -4.38
CA ALA A 123 13.99 5.78 -3.96
C ALA A 123 14.66 6.04 -2.61
N GLN A 124 15.14 7.27 -2.36
CA GLN A 124 15.65 7.67 -1.06
C GLN A 124 14.57 7.63 0.04
N LYS A 125 13.33 8.04 -0.27
CA LYS A 125 12.19 7.89 0.66
C LYS A 125 11.89 6.42 0.98
N VAL A 126 11.96 5.54 -0.02
CA VAL A 126 11.86 4.09 0.19
C VAL A 126 12.99 3.58 1.07
N ASN A 127 14.24 3.97 0.81
CA ASN A 127 15.39 3.57 1.62
C ASN A 127 15.24 4.04 3.08
N ALA A 128 14.73 5.25 3.29
CA ALA A 128 14.45 5.79 4.63
C ALA A 128 13.37 4.98 5.35
N LYS A 129 12.26 4.64 4.66
CA LYS A 129 11.20 3.79 5.21
C LYS A 129 11.73 2.41 5.57
N ARG A 130 12.51 1.79 4.68
CA ARG A 130 13.17 0.51 4.91
C ARG A 130 14.06 0.52 6.15
N LYS A 131 14.85 1.58 6.35
CA LYS A 131 15.65 1.77 7.56
C LYS A 131 14.78 1.88 8.81
N ALA A 132 13.72 2.68 8.75
CA ALA A 132 12.80 2.87 9.87
C ALA A 132 12.11 1.56 10.26
N ASP A 133 11.76 0.72 9.29
CA ASP A 133 11.15 -0.59 9.51
C ASP A 133 12.16 -1.67 9.94
N GLY A 134 13.46 -1.40 9.84
CA GLY A 134 14.50 -2.41 10.03
C GLY A 134 14.45 -3.55 9.00
N ASP A 135 13.81 -3.34 7.85
CA ASP A 135 13.54 -4.38 6.87
C ASP A 135 14.75 -4.66 5.97
N ARG A 136 15.54 -5.65 6.37
CA ARG A 136 16.67 -6.17 5.59
C ARG A 136 16.28 -7.27 4.59
N SER A 137 14.99 -7.54 4.43
CA SER A 137 14.51 -8.56 3.49
C SER A 137 14.54 -8.08 2.05
N GLN A 138 14.41 -9.02 1.12
CA GLN A 138 14.26 -8.74 -0.31
C GLN A 138 12.79 -8.51 -0.73
N LYS A 139 11.92 -8.08 0.21
CA LYS A 139 10.58 -7.59 -0.11
C LYS A 139 10.68 -6.33 -0.97
N ASN A 140 9.75 -6.17 -1.90
CA ASN A 140 9.70 -5.03 -2.80
C ASN A 140 8.98 -3.86 -2.12
N TYR A 141 9.47 -2.64 -2.28
CA TYR A 141 8.79 -1.42 -1.88
C TYR A 141 8.34 -0.64 -3.11
N ALA A 142 7.27 0.13 -2.94
CA ALA A 142 6.82 1.11 -3.91
C ALA A 142 6.49 2.42 -3.17
N ALA A 143 6.61 3.54 -3.88
CA ALA A 143 6.25 4.86 -3.42
C ALA A 143 5.32 5.54 -4.43
N PHE A 144 4.28 6.19 -3.93
CA PHE A 144 3.39 7.03 -4.74
C PHE A 144 3.49 8.45 -4.24
N GLU A 145 3.80 9.37 -5.15
CA GLU A 145 3.60 10.79 -4.95
C GLU A 145 2.27 11.20 -5.55
N TRP A 146 1.47 11.92 -4.77
CA TRP A 146 0.14 12.35 -5.19
C TRP A 146 -0.25 13.68 -4.57
N GLU A 147 -1.12 14.41 -5.26
CA GLU A 147 -1.74 15.66 -4.79
C GLU A 147 -3.16 15.34 -4.34
N ASP A 148 -3.54 15.80 -3.14
CA ASP A 148 -4.89 15.66 -2.61
C ASP A 148 -5.87 16.67 -3.24
N GLU A 149 -7.14 16.61 -2.81
CA GLU A 149 -8.18 17.53 -3.29
C GLU A 149 -7.93 19.02 -2.97
N HIS A 150 -6.94 19.32 -2.13
CA HIS A 150 -6.52 20.67 -1.75
C HIS A 150 -5.19 21.07 -2.42
N GLY A 151 -4.62 20.22 -3.28
CA GLY A 151 -3.33 20.44 -3.92
C GLY A 151 -2.13 20.22 -3.00
N GLN A 152 -2.31 19.61 -1.82
CA GLN A 152 -1.18 19.26 -0.96
C GLN A 152 -0.54 17.98 -1.48
N ARG A 153 0.80 17.99 -1.54
CA ARG A 153 1.60 16.85 -1.99
C ARG A 153 1.87 15.87 -0.86
N HIS A 154 1.59 14.61 -1.13
CA HIS A 154 1.79 13.49 -0.23
C HIS A 154 2.72 12.48 -0.89
N VAL A 155 3.52 11.78 -0.08
CA VAL A 155 4.25 10.59 -0.53
C VAL A 155 3.96 9.45 0.41
N GLU A 156 3.40 8.37 -0.13
CA GLU A 156 3.11 7.14 0.61
C GLU A 156 4.05 6.04 0.15
N VAL A 157 4.61 5.28 1.10
CA VAL A 157 5.55 4.18 0.84
C VAL A 157 5.01 2.89 1.43
N GLY A 158 4.87 1.86 0.61
CA GLY A 158 4.39 0.55 1.01
C GLY A 158 5.27 -0.58 0.50
N HIS A 159 5.34 -1.67 1.25
CA HIS A 159 6.07 -2.86 0.87
C HIS A 159 5.14 -4.04 0.56
N SER A 160 5.65 -4.99 -0.20
CA SER A 160 4.92 -6.21 -0.53
C SER A 160 4.71 -7.04 0.73
N ASP A 161 3.47 -7.43 1.02
CA ASP A 161 3.13 -8.37 2.10
C ASP A 161 1.89 -9.20 1.72
N GLY A 162 2.12 -10.31 1.01
CA GLY A 162 1.06 -11.10 0.35
C GLY A 162 0.42 -10.41 -0.87
N THR A 163 0.43 -9.08 -0.90
CA THR A 163 0.02 -8.21 -2.02
C THR A 163 1.25 -7.49 -2.59
N HIS A 164 1.24 -7.19 -3.89
CA HIS A 164 2.30 -6.43 -4.55
C HIS A 164 2.35 -4.99 -4.00
N SER A 165 3.54 -4.43 -3.80
CA SER A 165 3.74 -3.14 -3.14
C SER A 165 3.00 -2.00 -3.84
N GLU A 166 2.89 -2.02 -5.18
CA GLU A 166 2.17 -0.99 -5.93
C GLU A 166 0.68 -0.98 -5.58
N ARG A 167 0.11 -2.17 -5.31
CA ARG A 167 -1.29 -2.30 -4.91
C ARG A 167 -1.49 -2.00 -3.42
N VAL A 168 -0.48 -2.22 -2.59
CA VAL A 168 -0.53 -1.84 -1.16
C VAL A 168 -0.73 -0.33 -1.02
N VAL A 169 -0.07 0.46 -1.85
CA VAL A 169 -0.20 1.93 -1.82
C VAL A 169 -1.34 2.43 -2.71
N GLY A 170 -1.43 1.96 -3.96
CA GLY A 170 -2.36 2.54 -4.92
C GLY A 170 -3.83 2.20 -4.65
N VAL A 171 -4.15 1.06 -4.02
CA VAL A 171 -5.56 0.71 -3.72
C VAL A 171 -6.19 1.69 -2.72
N PRO A 172 -5.55 2.05 -1.59
CA PRO A 172 -6.03 3.13 -0.73
C PRO A 172 -6.25 4.47 -1.45
N VAL A 173 -5.35 4.85 -2.36
CA VAL A 173 -5.49 6.08 -3.16
C VAL A 173 -6.75 6.02 -4.04
N LEU A 174 -7.00 4.88 -4.69
CA LEU A 174 -8.22 4.68 -5.49
C LEU A 174 -9.49 4.66 -4.64
N ASP A 175 -9.44 4.09 -3.44
CA ASP A 175 -10.56 4.11 -2.50
C ASP A 175 -10.92 5.55 -2.09
N GLN A 176 -9.91 6.38 -1.82
CA GLN A 176 -10.13 7.79 -1.49
C GLN A 176 -10.71 8.56 -2.68
N GLN A 177 -10.18 8.35 -3.90
CA GLN A 177 -10.73 8.94 -5.12
C GLN A 177 -12.19 8.52 -5.34
N LYS A 178 -12.51 7.24 -5.16
CA LYS A 178 -13.88 6.72 -5.32
C LYS A 178 -14.83 7.37 -4.32
N ARG A 179 -14.43 7.51 -3.05
CA ARG A 179 -15.23 8.18 -2.03
C ARG A 179 -15.53 9.64 -2.40
N LEU A 180 -14.54 10.38 -2.91
CA LEU A 180 -14.74 11.77 -3.34
C LEU A 180 -15.75 11.86 -4.49
N THR A 181 -15.68 10.93 -5.45
CA THR A 181 -16.66 10.83 -6.55
C THR A 181 -18.05 10.51 -6.04
N GLU A 182 -18.20 9.50 -5.18
CA GLU A 182 -19.50 9.09 -4.60
C GLU A 182 -20.14 10.22 -3.78
N GLU A 183 -19.36 10.96 -2.99
CA GLU A 183 -19.84 12.13 -2.24
C GLU A 183 -20.37 13.23 -3.16
N ARG A 184 -19.67 13.47 -4.28
CA ARG A 184 -20.06 14.45 -5.28
C ARG A 184 -21.35 14.06 -5.98
N GLU A 185 -21.44 12.80 -6.44
CA GLU A 185 -22.64 12.26 -7.08
C GLU A 185 -23.85 12.29 -6.14
N LYS A 186 -23.65 11.94 -4.87
CA LYS A 186 -24.68 12.02 -3.84
C LYS A 186 -25.19 13.45 -3.63
N ALA A 187 -24.29 14.45 -3.59
CA ALA A 187 -24.70 15.85 -3.48
C ALA A 187 -25.58 16.27 -4.67
N ILE A 188 -25.20 15.90 -5.89
CA ILE A 188 -25.98 16.17 -7.11
C ILE A 188 -27.36 15.50 -7.05
N ALA A 189 -27.42 14.22 -6.66
CA ALA A 189 -28.67 13.47 -6.57
C ALA A 189 -29.64 14.06 -5.52
N GLU A 190 -29.12 14.66 -4.46
CA GLU A 190 -29.89 15.34 -3.41
C GLU A 190 -30.24 16.81 -3.76
N GLY A 191 -29.87 17.29 -4.95
CA GLY A 191 -30.08 18.69 -5.35
C GLY A 191 -29.23 19.69 -4.57
N ARG A 192 -28.16 19.24 -3.91
CA ARG A 192 -27.18 20.09 -3.23
C ARG A 192 -26.08 20.50 -4.20
N ASP A 193 -25.46 21.65 -3.94
CA ASP A 193 -24.25 22.05 -4.65
C ASP A 193 -23.13 21.03 -4.34
N PRO A 194 -22.58 20.32 -5.35
CA PRO A 194 -21.47 19.39 -5.15
C PRO A 194 -20.17 20.07 -4.73
N GLY A 195 -20.07 21.40 -4.84
CA GLY A 195 -18.85 22.14 -4.61
C GLY A 195 -17.81 21.90 -5.71
N PRO A 196 -16.54 22.28 -5.46
CA PRO A 196 -15.47 22.11 -6.44
C PRO A 196 -15.21 20.63 -6.73
N ASP A 197 -14.71 20.37 -7.94
CA ASP A 197 -14.30 19.02 -8.35
C ASP A 197 -13.07 18.58 -7.55
N ARG A 198 -13.29 17.71 -6.56
CA ARG A 198 -12.25 17.18 -5.67
C ARG A 198 -11.68 15.90 -6.25
N LYS A 199 -10.40 15.95 -6.67
CA LYS A 199 -9.70 14.81 -7.28
C LYS A 199 -8.33 14.66 -6.67
N ILE A 200 -7.90 13.41 -6.57
CA ILE A 200 -6.53 13.04 -6.27
C ILE A 200 -5.79 12.85 -7.57
N LYS A 201 -4.60 13.45 -7.66
CA LYS A 201 -3.73 13.30 -8.81
C LYS A 201 -2.45 12.58 -8.39
N VAL A 202 -2.31 11.33 -8.80
CA VAL A 202 -1.01 10.63 -8.67
C VAL A 202 -0.08 11.18 -9.74
N THR A 203 1.06 11.75 -9.32
CA THR A 203 2.02 12.40 -10.21
C THR A 203 3.19 11.50 -10.52
N ARG A 204 3.68 10.72 -9.54
CA ARG A 204 4.84 9.84 -9.71
C ARG A 204 4.67 8.53 -8.96
N ILE A 205 5.11 7.45 -9.57
CA ILE A 205 5.14 6.11 -9.00
C ILE A 205 6.56 5.57 -9.13
N TYR A 206 7.10 5.10 -8.02
CA TYR A 206 8.38 4.41 -7.96
C TYR A 206 8.16 2.99 -7.43
N SER A 207 8.82 2.00 -8.01
CA SER A 207 8.91 0.64 -7.45
C SER A 207 10.39 0.24 -7.37
N GLU A 208 10.84 -0.40 -6.29
CA GLU A 208 12.25 -0.81 -6.18
C GLU A 208 12.63 -1.74 -7.33
N ARG A 209 11.80 -2.75 -7.58
CA ARG A 209 11.88 -3.60 -8.74
C ARG A 209 10.98 -3.10 -9.84
N ASP A 210 11.33 -3.51 -11.05
CA ASP A 210 10.49 -3.34 -12.23
C ASP A 210 9.07 -3.89 -12.01
N PHE A 211 8.08 -3.21 -12.60
CA PHE A 211 6.68 -3.53 -12.40
C PHE A 211 6.40 -4.94 -12.94
N CYS A 212 5.65 -5.78 -12.24
CA CYS A 212 5.39 -7.12 -12.80
C CYS A 212 4.51 -7.04 -14.07
N ASN A 213 4.92 -7.73 -15.13
CA ASN A 213 4.26 -7.81 -16.45
C ASN A 213 3.72 -9.22 -16.78
N GLN A 214 3.49 -10.03 -15.75
CA GLN A 214 2.89 -11.36 -15.87
C GLN A 214 1.35 -11.31 -15.96
N LYS A 215 0.72 -12.40 -16.42
CA LYS A 215 -0.73 -12.47 -16.67
C LYS A 215 -1.60 -12.01 -15.48
N SER A 216 -1.19 -12.33 -14.24
CA SER A 216 -1.86 -11.89 -13.02
C SER A 216 -0.98 -12.13 -11.78
N PRO A 217 -0.82 -11.13 -10.88
CA PRO A 217 -1.17 -9.72 -11.07
C PRO A 217 -0.21 -9.04 -12.07
N ASN A 218 -0.74 -8.10 -12.86
CA ASN A 218 0.04 -7.26 -13.79
C ASN A 218 0.07 -5.84 -13.22
N CYS A 219 1.12 -5.48 -12.47
CA CYS A 219 1.25 -4.15 -11.88
C CYS A 219 1.60 -3.10 -12.95
N ASN A 220 2.28 -3.49 -14.03
CA ASN A 220 2.58 -2.59 -15.14
C ASN A 220 1.29 -2.06 -15.75
N ASP A 221 0.43 -2.95 -16.24
CA ASP A 221 -0.85 -2.56 -16.83
C ASP A 221 -1.78 -1.90 -15.81
N TRP A 222 -1.78 -2.38 -14.57
CA TRP A 222 -2.64 -1.86 -13.52
C TRP A 222 -2.32 -0.40 -13.18
N THR A 223 -1.04 -0.06 -13.03
CA THR A 223 -0.64 1.33 -12.79
C THR A 223 -0.94 2.23 -13.99
N ARG A 224 -0.75 1.75 -15.24
CA ARG A 224 -1.14 2.49 -16.46
C ARG A 224 -2.62 2.78 -16.52
N HIS A 225 -3.44 1.80 -16.16
CA HIS A 225 -4.89 1.92 -16.27
C HIS A 225 -5.45 2.89 -15.23
N TYR A 226 -5.00 2.77 -13.98
CA TYR A 226 -5.55 3.53 -12.87
C TYR A 226 -4.85 4.87 -12.62
N PHE A 227 -3.60 5.03 -13.07
CA PHE A 227 -2.80 6.23 -12.90
C PHE A 227 -2.10 6.59 -14.23
N PRO A 228 -2.86 6.88 -15.29
CA PRO A 228 -2.31 7.07 -16.64
C PRO A 228 -1.37 8.28 -16.74
N ASP A 229 -1.60 9.30 -15.91
CA ASP A 229 -0.85 10.56 -15.93
C ASP A 229 0.40 10.53 -15.03
N ALA A 230 0.65 9.42 -14.34
CA ALA A 230 1.76 9.33 -13.40
C ALA A 230 3.05 8.90 -14.09
N ASP A 231 4.15 9.61 -13.81
CA ASP A 231 5.48 9.17 -14.23
C ASP A 231 5.87 7.91 -13.47
N ARG A 232 6.31 6.87 -14.17
CA ARG A 232 6.65 5.58 -13.57
C ARG A 232 8.14 5.31 -13.64
N SER A 233 8.72 4.89 -12.52
CA SER A 233 10.15 4.64 -12.39
C SER A 233 10.44 3.37 -11.59
N TYR A 234 11.59 2.75 -11.85
CA TYR A 234 12.08 1.60 -11.09
C TYR A 234 13.59 1.58 -10.95
N ALA A 235 14.15 0.82 -9.99
CA ALA A 235 15.60 0.73 -9.81
C ALA A 235 16.22 -0.58 -10.33
N PHE A 236 15.62 -1.72 -9.96
CA PHE A 236 16.17 -3.05 -10.26
C PHE A 236 15.32 -3.76 -11.30
N GLU A 237 15.98 -4.26 -12.34
CA GLU A 237 15.28 -4.97 -13.40
C GLU A 237 14.66 -6.26 -12.86
N TYR A 238 13.42 -6.55 -13.23
CA TYR A 238 12.69 -7.72 -12.74
C TYR A 238 11.70 -8.25 -13.80
N ASP A 239 12.16 -8.30 -15.04
CA ASP A 239 11.36 -8.76 -16.15
C ASP A 239 11.09 -10.27 -16.07
N HIS A 240 9.85 -10.64 -16.38
CA HIS A 240 9.41 -12.04 -16.40
C HIS A 240 9.70 -12.73 -17.73
N HIS A 241 9.97 -11.97 -18.79
CA HIS A 241 10.20 -12.49 -20.13
C HIS A 241 11.68 -12.62 -20.50
N THR A 242 12.56 -11.88 -19.81
CA THR A 242 14.01 -11.94 -19.99
C THR A 242 14.66 -13.01 -19.08
N PRO A 243 15.28 -14.08 -19.63
CA PRO A 243 15.94 -15.10 -18.84
C PRO A 243 17.02 -14.51 -17.92
N GLY A 244 16.99 -14.89 -16.64
CA GLY A 244 17.97 -14.43 -15.64
C GLY A 244 17.71 -13.05 -15.05
N SER A 245 16.82 -12.23 -15.62
CA SER A 245 16.53 -10.86 -15.15
C SER A 245 16.09 -10.86 -13.68
N LYS A 246 15.14 -11.73 -13.29
CA LYS A 246 14.74 -11.88 -11.87
C LYS A 246 15.87 -12.23 -10.92
N ARG A 247 16.76 -13.14 -11.32
CA ARG A 247 17.89 -13.56 -10.50
C ARG A 247 18.87 -12.40 -10.34
N GLN A 248 19.10 -11.63 -11.40
CA GLN A 248 19.92 -10.43 -11.37
C GLN A 248 19.30 -9.34 -10.50
N GLY A 249 18.01 -9.01 -10.71
CA GLY A 249 17.29 -8.02 -9.90
C GLY A 249 17.24 -8.35 -8.41
N ASN A 250 17.04 -9.62 -8.04
CA ASN A 250 17.11 -10.04 -6.63
C ASN A 250 18.51 -9.84 -6.05
N ARG A 251 19.52 -10.16 -6.84
CA ARG A 251 20.93 -9.98 -6.47
C ARG A 251 21.30 -8.51 -6.30
N ASP A 252 20.84 -7.66 -7.19
CA ASP A 252 21.10 -6.21 -7.15
C ASP A 252 20.34 -5.54 -5.99
N LEU A 253 19.08 -5.94 -5.74
CA LEU A 253 18.32 -5.47 -4.58
C LEU A 253 19.01 -5.89 -3.28
N GLU A 254 19.51 -7.12 -3.19
CA GLU A 254 20.24 -7.59 -2.00
C GLU A 254 21.47 -6.72 -1.70
N ASP A 255 22.29 -6.45 -2.72
CA ASP A 255 23.46 -5.59 -2.59
C ASP A 255 23.06 -4.15 -2.23
N HIS A 256 21.96 -3.64 -2.79
CA HIS A 256 21.42 -2.33 -2.45
C HIS A 256 20.91 -2.26 -1.01
N VAL A 257 20.14 -3.24 -0.54
CA VAL A 257 19.66 -3.30 0.84
C VAL A 257 20.85 -3.28 1.80
N ARG A 258 21.90 -4.07 1.53
CA ARG A 258 23.15 -4.02 2.30
C ARG A 258 23.76 -2.63 2.32
N TRP A 259 23.86 -1.97 1.16
CA TRP A 259 24.34 -0.58 1.08
C TRP A 259 23.48 0.39 1.91
N VAL A 260 22.14 0.28 1.84
CA VAL A 260 21.21 1.10 2.63
C VAL A 260 21.58 1.01 4.11
N PHE A 261 21.85 -0.19 4.63
CA PHE A 261 22.22 -0.42 6.02
C PHE A 261 23.72 -0.25 6.35
N GLY A 262 24.55 0.21 5.41
CA GLY A 262 25.98 0.42 5.63
C GLY A 262 26.83 -0.86 5.65
N ASP A 263 26.28 -1.98 5.19
CA ASP A 263 27.01 -3.25 5.08
C ASP A 263 27.92 -3.28 3.85
N LYS A 264 28.97 -4.10 3.91
CA LYS A 264 29.82 -4.38 2.74
C LYS A 264 29.05 -5.15 1.66
N PRO A 265 29.31 -4.87 0.36
CA PRO A 265 28.70 -5.60 -0.76
C PRO A 265 29.12 -7.07 -0.77
N ILE A 266 28.29 -7.93 -1.35
CA ILE A 266 28.58 -9.37 -1.44
C ILE A 266 29.64 -9.60 -2.52
N LYS A 267 30.79 -10.16 -2.12
CA LYS A 267 31.79 -10.63 -3.08
C LYS A 267 31.26 -11.91 -3.75
N ARG A 268 30.73 -11.79 -4.96
CA ARG A 268 30.31 -12.95 -5.77
C ARG A 268 31.48 -13.40 -6.65
N ARG A 269 31.82 -14.70 -6.62
CA ARG A 269 32.76 -15.28 -7.58
C ARG A 269 32.05 -15.31 -8.95
N GLY A 270 32.68 -14.67 -9.94
CA GLY A 270 32.23 -14.66 -11.33
C GLY A 270 32.33 -16.04 -11.97
#